data_AF-A0A7Y6WST1-F1
#
_entry.id   AF-A0A7Y6WST1-F1
#
_cell.length_a   1.000
_cell.length_b   1.000
_cell.length_c   1.000
_cell.angle_alpha   90.00
_cell.angle_beta   90.00
_cell.angle_gamma   90.00
#
_symmetry.space_group_name_H-M   'P 1'
#
loop_
_entity.id
_entity.type
_entity.pdbx_description
1 polymer ?
#
loop_
_entity_poly.entity_id
_entity_poly.type
_entity_poly.pdbx_seq_one_letter_code
_entity_poly.pdbx_strand_id
1 'polypeptide(L)'
;MRHAAHLMNGSDPAGLGSPPLVLSFRHLLTEAVSAFLDEARMSCELTADAIGELIVTLSRYREEGAPLFPMAFVGDDLGQMLEHLGGHDPIAIGIGPRSRATIQRALKQCAPLGQGRWWALYLLRVPEGFAYGVFRTDPFPLAETPLERLRRVEDRGAGVVGVLQLADNILELRSGGGLCRHVYLSGARVESASPPEVMDELADVVTAGVTTHSRERARGFFRRVLFEVMQGSHGALVAVLPRERAGSTLFVDGIILPRPLDIVALLERYHVDPTDSSGTAVRAAAQLLRGMMATDGITVLRADGCIVGYNIFVRHPETLASQPSVVGGARRRTFEVLCAALGTELTAAFIRSQDGDVSCKRV
;
A
#
# COMPACT_ATOMS: atom_id res chain seq x y z
N MET A 1 83.52 28.09 -16.25
CA MET A 1 83.35 28.00 -17.71
C MET A 1 83.09 26.56 -18.09
N ARG A 2 82.03 26.31 -18.88
CA ARG A 2 81.53 25.04 -19.47
C ARG A 2 80.71 24.08 -18.57
N HIS A 3 79.40 24.04 -18.85
CA HIS A 3 78.56 22.86 -19.23
C HIS A 3 77.07 23.27 -19.07
N ALA A 4 76.26 23.35 -20.13
CA ALA A 4 75.65 22.29 -20.94
C ALA A 4 74.45 21.58 -20.25
N ALA A 5 73.25 22.06 -20.63
CA ALA A 5 72.00 21.37 -20.97
C ALA A 5 71.32 20.31 -20.04
N HIS A 6 70.00 20.53 -19.90
CA HIS A 6 68.90 19.55 -19.92
C HIS A 6 68.66 18.63 -18.70
N LEU A 7 67.59 18.88 -17.92
CA LEU A 7 66.25 18.25 -18.07
C LEU A 7 65.36 18.44 -16.82
N MET A 8 64.08 18.64 -17.15
CA MET A 8 62.84 18.68 -16.36
C MET A 8 62.84 17.97 -14.99
N ASN A 9 62.25 18.65 -13.99
CA ASN A 9 61.27 18.05 -13.09
C ASN A 9 60.36 19.15 -12.52
N GLY A 10 59.32 19.50 -13.29
CA GLY A 10 58.14 20.16 -12.73
C GLY A 10 57.37 19.13 -11.95
N SER A 11 57.36 19.27 -10.62
CA SER A 11 56.45 18.54 -9.74
C SER A 11 55.19 19.38 -9.60
N ASP A 12 54.22 19.14 -10.48
CA ASP A 12 52.83 19.50 -10.19
C ASP A 12 52.32 18.52 -9.13
N PRO A 13 51.90 18.98 -7.94
CA PRO A 13 51.16 18.11 -7.03
C PRO A 13 49.80 17.87 -7.67
N ALA A 14 49.58 16.62 -8.11
CA ALA A 14 48.29 16.14 -8.56
C ALA A 14 47.21 16.51 -7.52
N GLY A 15 46.28 17.37 -7.93
CA GLY A 15 45.13 17.77 -7.13
C GLY A 15 44.32 16.54 -6.75
N LEU A 16 44.43 16.11 -5.51
CA LEU A 16 43.44 15.27 -4.85
C LEU A 16 42.17 16.12 -4.74
N GLY A 17 41.28 15.99 -5.72
CA GLY A 17 39.96 16.59 -5.66
C GLY A 17 39.28 16.21 -4.35
N SER A 18 38.75 17.20 -3.63
CA SER A 18 38.00 16.96 -2.39
C SER A 18 36.93 15.90 -2.63
N PRO A 19 36.74 14.93 -1.71
CA PRO A 19 35.72 13.91 -1.87
C PRO A 19 34.36 14.58 -2.08
N PRO A 20 33.50 14.03 -2.96
CA PRO A 20 32.21 14.61 -3.24
C PRO A 20 31.40 14.73 -1.95
N LEU A 21 30.79 15.90 -1.72
CA LEU A 21 29.88 16.10 -0.61
C LEU A 21 28.66 15.18 -0.78
N VAL A 22 28.52 14.18 0.08
CA VAL A 22 27.38 13.28 0.08
C VAL A 22 26.27 13.89 0.92
N LEU A 23 25.20 14.33 0.27
CA LEU A 23 23.96 14.71 0.94
C LEU A 23 23.10 13.46 1.16
N SER A 24 22.72 13.21 2.42
CA SER A 24 21.91 12.05 2.79
C SER A 24 20.83 12.45 3.80
N PHE A 25 19.60 12.05 3.53
CA PHE A 25 18.46 12.22 4.44
C PHE A 25 18.41 11.13 5.52
N ARG A 26 19.39 10.23 5.56
CA ARG A 26 19.40 9.10 6.51
C ARG A 26 19.35 9.56 7.96
N HIS A 27 20.07 10.62 8.32
CA HIS A 27 20.06 11.15 9.67
C HIS A 27 18.66 11.62 10.08
N LEU A 28 17.98 12.40 9.23
CA LEU A 28 16.60 12.85 9.47
C LEU A 28 15.63 11.68 9.62
N LEU A 29 15.78 10.64 8.79
CA LEU A 29 14.96 9.43 8.90
C LEU A 29 15.23 8.70 10.23
N THR A 30 16.49 8.46 10.58
CA THR A 30 16.86 7.80 11.84
C THR A 30 16.34 8.59 13.04
N GLU A 31 16.50 9.91 13.07
CA GLU A 31 15.97 10.77 14.15
C GLU A 31 14.45 10.68 14.28
N ALA A 32 13.74 10.75 13.15
CA ALA A 32 12.28 10.62 13.13
C ALA A 32 11.82 9.23 13.62
N VAL A 33 12.53 8.17 13.24
CA VAL A 33 12.28 6.80 13.71
C VAL A 33 12.59 6.66 15.20
N SER A 34 13.69 7.23 15.69
CA SER A 34 14.02 7.24 17.12
C SER A 34 12.92 7.91 17.94
N ALA A 35 12.47 9.09 17.53
CA ALA A 35 11.36 9.79 18.19
C ALA A 35 10.07 8.96 18.21
N PHE A 36 9.76 8.28 17.09
CA PHE A 36 8.63 7.35 17.03
C PHE A 36 8.78 6.17 18.01
N LEU A 37 9.99 5.59 18.11
CA LEU A 37 10.26 4.50 19.04
C LEU A 37 10.18 4.94 20.49
N ASP A 38 10.57 6.18 20.80
CA ASP A 38 10.42 6.76 22.14
C ASP A 38 8.93 6.88 22.50
N GLU A 39 8.09 7.38 21.60
CA GLU A 39 6.64 7.43 21.78
C GLU A 39 6.01 6.02 21.92
N ALA A 40 6.59 5.02 21.24
CA ALA A 40 6.19 3.61 21.30
C ALA A 40 6.82 2.84 22.50
N ARG A 41 7.60 3.50 23.36
CA ARG A 41 8.33 2.87 24.49
C ARG A 41 9.26 1.72 24.07
N MET A 42 9.83 1.82 22.88
CA MET A 42 10.78 0.85 22.31
C MET A 42 12.14 1.51 21.98
N SER A 43 12.52 2.55 22.70
CA SER A 43 13.76 3.31 22.52
C SER A 43 14.99 2.42 22.41
N CYS A 44 15.68 2.47 21.27
CA CYS A 44 16.96 1.81 21.05
C CYS A 44 17.56 2.32 19.73
N GLU A 45 18.70 3.02 19.77
CA GLU A 45 19.35 3.60 18.58
C GLU A 45 19.62 2.55 17.49
N LEU A 46 20.14 1.38 17.87
CA LEU A 46 20.38 0.27 16.93
C LEU A 46 19.09 -0.27 16.30
N THR A 47 17.97 -0.17 17.02
CA THR A 47 16.64 -0.55 16.48
C THR A 47 16.14 0.54 15.53
N ALA A 48 16.33 1.81 15.87
CA ALA A 48 15.97 2.93 15.00
C ALA A 48 16.70 2.87 13.66
N ASP A 49 18.01 2.63 13.69
CA ASP A 49 18.83 2.44 12.49
C ASP A 49 18.37 1.24 11.65
N ALA A 50 18.01 0.14 12.30
CA ALA A 50 17.53 -1.06 11.63
C ALA A 50 16.14 -0.86 11.00
N ILE A 51 15.23 -0.16 11.68
CA ILE A 51 13.92 0.23 11.13
C ILE A 51 14.09 1.23 9.99
N GLY A 52 15.05 2.17 10.09
CA GLY A 52 15.42 3.05 8.98
C GLY A 52 15.83 2.27 7.72
N GLU A 53 16.67 1.24 7.87
CA GLU A 53 17.01 0.35 6.76
C GLU A 53 15.79 -0.44 6.25
N LEU A 54 14.94 -0.93 7.15
CA LEU A 54 13.73 -1.66 6.79
C LEU A 54 12.80 -0.77 5.94
N ILE A 55 12.59 0.48 6.36
CA ILE A 55 11.79 1.47 5.63
C ILE A 55 12.35 1.71 4.23
N VAL A 56 13.64 1.99 4.12
CA VAL A 56 14.30 2.26 2.83
C VAL A 56 14.21 1.04 1.92
N THR A 57 14.46 -0.16 2.45
CA THR A 57 14.46 -1.39 1.66
C THR A 57 13.05 -1.78 1.22
N LEU A 58 12.05 -1.61 2.09
CA LEU A 58 10.65 -1.88 1.77
C LEU A 58 10.06 -0.90 0.76
N SER A 59 10.53 0.34 0.72
CA SER A 59 9.94 1.42 -0.10
C SER A 59 9.79 1.11 -1.60
N ARG A 60 10.59 0.17 -2.11
CA ARG A 60 10.61 -0.30 -3.50
C ARG A 60 10.98 -1.78 -3.59
N TYR A 61 10.57 -2.60 -2.62
CA TYR A 61 10.99 -3.99 -2.55
C TYR A 61 10.51 -4.80 -3.77
N ARG A 62 11.43 -5.52 -4.41
CA ARG A 62 11.15 -6.33 -5.60
C ARG A 62 11.89 -7.66 -5.53
N GLU A 63 11.25 -8.70 -6.04
CA GLU A 63 11.84 -10.01 -6.28
C GLU A 63 11.62 -10.40 -7.73
N GLU A 64 12.69 -10.77 -8.44
CA GLU A 64 12.64 -11.12 -9.87
C GLU A 64 11.92 -10.06 -10.73
N GLY A 65 12.01 -8.79 -10.33
CA GLY A 65 11.36 -7.66 -11.00
C GLY A 65 9.91 -7.39 -10.55
N ALA A 66 9.25 -8.34 -9.88
CA ALA A 66 7.90 -8.19 -9.35
C ALA A 66 7.91 -7.40 -8.02
N PRO A 67 7.08 -6.37 -7.87
CA PRO A 67 6.95 -5.66 -6.59
C PRO A 67 6.29 -6.57 -5.55
N LEU A 68 6.82 -6.56 -4.32
CA LEU A 68 6.21 -7.24 -3.18
C LEU A 68 5.95 -6.23 -2.06
N PHE A 69 4.86 -6.46 -1.33
CA PHE A 69 4.39 -5.57 -0.26
C PHE A 69 4.29 -6.33 1.06
N PRO A 70 5.42 -6.86 1.59
CA PRO A 70 5.39 -7.63 2.82
C PRO A 70 5.00 -6.72 4.01
N MET A 71 4.27 -7.29 4.96
CA MET A 71 4.05 -6.68 6.26
C MET A 71 5.19 -7.09 7.18
N ALA A 72 5.84 -6.12 7.82
CA ALA A 72 6.93 -6.38 8.76
C ALA A 72 6.59 -5.84 10.14
N PHE A 73 6.86 -6.62 11.17
CA PHE A 73 6.63 -6.25 12.57
C PHE A 73 7.91 -6.39 13.36
N VAL A 74 8.27 -5.36 14.12
CA VAL A 74 9.38 -5.38 15.08
C VAL A 74 8.79 -5.50 16.47
N GLY A 75 9.25 -6.46 17.27
CA GLY A 75 8.71 -6.68 18.61
C GLY A 75 9.75 -7.04 19.66
N ASP A 76 9.33 -7.00 20.93
CA ASP A 76 10.14 -7.41 22.09
C ASP A 76 9.88 -8.83 22.57
N ASP A 77 8.62 -9.24 22.50
CA ASP A 77 8.16 -10.57 22.90
C ASP A 77 7.30 -11.17 21.80
N LEU A 78 7.65 -12.38 21.35
CA LEU A 78 6.96 -13.02 20.24
C LEU A 78 5.52 -13.40 20.63
N GLY A 79 5.28 -13.84 21.87
CA GLY A 79 3.95 -14.23 22.34
C GLY A 79 2.98 -13.06 22.33
N GLN A 80 3.35 -11.96 23.00
CA GLN A 80 2.57 -10.73 23.05
C GLN A 80 2.37 -10.13 21.65
N MET A 81 3.43 -10.14 20.82
CA MET A 81 3.32 -9.66 19.44
C MET A 81 2.28 -10.46 18.66
N LEU A 82 2.29 -11.80 18.74
CA LEU A 82 1.31 -12.63 18.04
C LEU A 82 -0.11 -12.41 18.58
N GLU A 83 -0.29 -12.24 19.89
CA GLU A 83 -1.59 -11.96 20.50
C GLU A 83 -2.18 -10.64 19.98
N HIS A 84 -1.39 -9.56 20.01
CA HIS A 84 -1.78 -8.25 19.51
C HIS A 84 -2.08 -8.27 18.01
N LEU A 85 -1.26 -8.98 17.23
CA LEU A 85 -1.39 -9.03 15.77
C LEU A 85 -2.39 -10.08 15.26
N GLY A 86 -2.90 -10.96 16.13
CA GLY A 86 -3.70 -12.11 15.71
C GLY A 86 -2.90 -13.09 14.84
N GLY A 87 -1.61 -13.23 15.14
CA GLY A 87 -0.69 -14.10 14.43
C GLY A 87 -0.71 -15.53 14.97
N HIS A 88 -0.47 -16.50 14.09
CA HIS A 88 -0.43 -17.92 14.43
C HIS A 88 0.81 -18.60 13.85
N ASP A 89 1.14 -19.77 14.37
CA ASP A 89 2.13 -20.70 13.78
C ASP A 89 3.45 -20.01 13.36
N PRO A 90 4.18 -19.36 14.30
CA PRO A 90 5.42 -18.67 13.98
C PRO A 90 6.48 -19.67 13.52
N ILE A 91 7.21 -19.31 12.46
CA ILE A 91 8.33 -20.07 11.90
C ILE A 91 9.58 -19.21 12.01
N ALA A 92 10.53 -19.63 12.85
CA ALA A 92 11.83 -19.00 12.96
C ALA A 92 12.72 -19.34 11.76
N ILE A 93 13.35 -18.32 11.18
CA ILE A 93 14.19 -18.46 9.97
C ILE A 93 15.65 -18.15 10.28
N GLY A 94 15.94 -17.14 11.10
CA GLY A 94 17.32 -16.80 11.40
C GLY A 94 17.51 -15.84 12.55
N ILE A 95 18.78 -15.59 12.87
CA ILE A 95 19.22 -14.63 13.87
C ILE A 95 20.48 -13.91 13.37
N GLY A 96 20.65 -12.66 13.78
CA GLY A 96 21.85 -11.89 13.47
C GLY A 96 21.95 -10.60 14.29
N PRO A 97 23.09 -9.89 14.21
CA PRO A 97 23.28 -8.62 14.92
C PRO A 97 22.26 -7.56 14.48
N ARG A 98 22.02 -6.54 15.31
CA ARG A 98 21.17 -5.37 14.94
C ARG A 98 21.87 -4.54 13.87
N SER A 99 21.76 -4.96 12.62
CA SER A 99 22.52 -4.42 11.51
C SER A 99 21.71 -4.41 10.22
N ARG A 100 22.11 -3.51 9.31
CA ARG A 100 21.60 -3.44 7.93
C ARG A 100 21.64 -4.79 7.22
N ALA A 101 22.74 -5.53 7.35
CA ALA A 101 22.92 -6.82 6.69
C ALA A 101 21.89 -7.85 7.18
N THR A 102 21.54 -7.83 8.47
CA THR A 102 20.51 -8.71 9.05
C THR A 102 19.12 -8.36 8.51
N ILE A 103 18.78 -7.07 8.42
CA ILE A 103 17.49 -6.62 7.86
C ILE A 103 17.34 -7.05 6.40
N GLN A 104 18.36 -6.81 5.58
CA GLN A 104 18.35 -7.20 4.17
C GLN A 104 18.22 -8.72 4.01
N ARG A 105 18.91 -9.50 4.85
CA ARG A 105 18.81 -10.97 4.85
C ARG A 105 17.43 -11.44 5.27
N ALA A 106 16.86 -10.87 6.34
CA ALA A 106 15.52 -11.20 6.82
C ALA A 106 14.48 -10.92 5.73
N LEU A 107 14.54 -9.76 5.08
CA LEU A 107 13.66 -9.44 3.96
C LEU A 107 13.84 -10.44 2.81
N LYS A 108 15.08 -10.71 2.39
CA LYS A 108 15.35 -11.65 1.29
C LYS A 108 14.79 -13.05 1.53
N GLN A 109 14.82 -13.52 2.77
CA GLN A 109 14.36 -14.86 3.13
C GLN A 109 12.87 -14.92 3.45
N CYS A 110 12.28 -13.85 3.98
CA CYS A 110 10.91 -13.86 4.50
C CYS A 110 9.90 -13.10 3.60
N ALA A 111 10.29 -12.01 2.94
CA ALA A 111 9.37 -11.19 2.15
C ALA A 111 8.67 -11.96 1.01
N PRO A 112 9.34 -12.87 0.27
CA PRO A 112 8.68 -13.70 -0.74
C PRO A 112 7.55 -14.57 -0.17
N LEU A 113 7.64 -14.97 1.10
CA LEU A 113 6.64 -15.81 1.76
C LEU A 113 5.37 -15.03 2.11
N GLY A 114 5.45 -13.70 2.21
CA GLY A 114 4.32 -12.82 2.56
C GLY A 114 3.31 -12.59 1.43
N GLN A 115 3.50 -13.20 0.27
CA GLN A 115 2.57 -13.05 -0.86
C GLN A 115 1.15 -13.49 -0.48
N GLY A 116 0.15 -12.73 -0.97
CA GLY A 116 -1.25 -12.99 -0.67
C GLY A 116 -1.66 -12.75 0.79
N ARG A 117 -0.80 -12.14 1.61
CA ARG A 117 -1.07 -11.79 3.02
C ARG A 117 -1.42 -12.99 3.89
N TRP A 118 -0.93 -14.18 3.55
CA TRP A 118 -1.00 -15.37 4.40
C TRP A 118 0.06 -15.38 5.50
N TRP A 119 1.16 -14.67 5.27
CA TRP A 119 2.29 -14.60 6.16
C TRP A 119 2.74 -13.16 6.33
N ALA A 120 3.20 -12.83 7.54
CA ALA A 120 3.85 -11.56 7.85
C ALA A 120 5.23 -11.82 8.45
N LEU A 121 6.16 -10.92 8.19
CA LEU A 121 7.52 -10.97 8.70
C LEU A 121 7.57 -10.45 10.12
N TYR A 122 8.32 -11.12 11.00
CA TYR A 122 8.66 -10.58 12.32
C TYR A 122 10.17 -10.40 12.51
N LEU A 123 10.54 -9.38 13.29
CA LEU A 123 11.88 -9.06 13.77
C LEU A 123 11.79 -8.90 15.29
N LEU A 124 12.22 -9.91 16.03
CA LEU A 124 12.22 -9.92 17.49
C LEU A 124 13.55 -9.38 18.02
N ARG A 125 13.49 -8.37 18.90
CA ARG A 125 14.66 -7.86 19.62
C ARG A 125 15.12 -8.90 20.64
N VAL A 126 16.33 -9.42 20.46
CA VAL A 126 16.96 -10.38 21.36
C VAL A 126 18.37 -9.88 21.75
N PRO A 127 18.98 -10.33 22.85
CA PRO A 127 20.30 -9.84 23.27
C PRO A 127 21.34 -9.85 22.14
N GLU A 128 21.39 -10.92 21.35
CA GLU A 128 22.32 -11.15 20.24
C GLU A 128 22.01 -10.29 18.99
N GLY A 129 20.82 -9.71 18.93
CA GLY A 129 20.42 -8.78 17.90
C GLY A 129 18.95 -8.89 17.51
N PHE A 130 18.69 -9.39 16.31
CA PHE A 130 17.35 -9.70 15.82
C PHE A 130 17.23 -11.19 15.51
N ALA A 131 16.24 -11.85 16.13
CA ALA A 131 15.70 -13.11 15.63
C ALA A 131 14.55 -12.80 14.68
N TYR A 132 14.43 -13.50 13.57
CA TYR A 132 13.46 -13.18 12.53
C TYR A 132 12.85 -14.42 11.90
N GLY A 133 11.66 -14.23 11.34
CA GLY A 133 10.88 -15.30 10.76
C GLY A 133 9.58 -14.78 10.16
N VAL A 134 8.63 -15.68 10.02
CA VAL A 134 7.26 -15.35 9.58
C VAL A 134 6.23 -15.93 10.52
N PHE A 135 5.04 -15.34 10.55
CA PHE A 135 3.88 -15.90 11.23
C PHE A 135 2.67 -15.85 10.30
N ARG A 136 1.76 -16.81 10.48
CA ARG A 136 0.54 -16.92 9.69
C ARG A 136 -0.48 -15.87 10.11
N THR A 137 -1.10 -15.26 9.11
CA THR A 137 -2.19 -14.28 9.24
C THR A 137 -3.47 -14.82 8.62
N ASP A 138 -4.59 -14.11 8.80
CA ASP A 138 -5.86 -14.43 8.12
C ASP A 138 -6.12 -13.43 6.97
N PRO A 139 -5.98 -13.85 5.70
CA PRO A 139 -6.25 -12.98 4.55
C PRO A 139 -7.74 -12.95 4.18
N PHE A 140 -8.64 -13.46 5.03
CA PHE A 140 -10.06 -13.37 4.76
C PHE A 140 -10.49 -11.89 4.62
N PRO A 141 -11.22 -11.50 3.55
CA PRO A 141 -11.56 -10.09 3.32
C PRO A 141 -12.34 -9.41 4.45
N LEU A 142 -12.98 -10.18 5.33
CA LEU A 142 -13.70 -9.65 6.49
C LEU A 142 -12.90 -9.73 7.80
N ALA A 143 -11.82 -10.51 7.85
CA ALA A 143 -10.95 -10.57 9.02
C ALA A 143 -10.17 -9.27 9.18
N GLU A 144 -9.85 -8.93 10.43
CA GLU A 144 -9.00 -7.79 10.71
C GLU A 144 -7.56 -8.08 10.35
N THR A 145 -6.90 -7.12 9.71
CA THR A 145 -5.47 -7.25 9.42
C THR A 145 -4.65 -7.07 10.71
N PRO A 146 -3.41 -7.59 10.76
CA PRO A 146 -2.51 -7.35 11.89
C PRO A 146 -2.34 -5.87 12.27
N LEU A 147 -2.33 -4.97 11.28
CA LEU A 147 -2.22 -3.52 11.52
C LEU A 147 -3.52 -2.91 12.06
N GLU A 148 -4.68 -3.39 11.59
CA GLU A 148 -5.98 -2.97 12.14
C GLU A 148 -6.10 -3.38 13.61
N ARG A 149 -5.62 -4.57 13.95
CA ARG A 149 -5.56 -5.06 15.34
C ARG A 149 -4.57 -4.26 16.18
N LEU A 150 -3.36 -4.03 15.68
CA LEU A 150 -2.35 -3.20 16.35
C LEU A 150 -2.87 -1.79 16.67
N ARG A 151 -3.63 -1.17 15.75
CA ARG A 151 -4.26 0.13 15.95
C ARG A 151 -5.23 0.15 17.15
N ARG A 152 -5.86 -0.98 17.47
CA ARG A 152 -6.83 -1.11 18.57
C ARG A 152 -6.20 -1.46 19.92
N VAL A 153 -4.93 -1.85 19.93
CA VAL A 153 -4.21 -2.02 21.20
C VAL A 153 -4.15 -0.65 21.87
N GLU A 154 -4.71 -0.51 23.07
CA GLU A 154 -4.78 0.80 23.75
C GLU A 154 -3.41 1.21 24.32
N ASP A 155 -2.60 0.23 24.71
CA ASP A 155 -1.27 0.49 25.27
C ASP A 155 -0.26 0.86 24.18
N ARG A 156 0.33 2.04 24.31
CA ARG A 156 1.47 2.47 23.47
C ARG A 156 2.74 1.67 23.75
N GLY A 157 2.83 1.04 24.92
CA GLY A 157 3.91 0.15 25.35
C GLY A 157 3.72 -1.31 24.95
N ALA A 158 2.85 -1.61 23.97
CA ALA A 158 2.61 -2.97 23.48
C ALA A 158 3.87 -3.69 22.95
N GLY A 159 5.01 -2.98 22.83
CA GLY A 159 6.28 -3.58 22.43
C GLY A 159 6.28 -4.08 20.99
N VAL A 160 5.44 -3.50 20.12
CA VAL A 160 5.30 -3.87 18.71
C VAL A 160 5.22 -2.63 17.82
N VAL A 161 6.03 -2.60 16.78
CA VAL A 161 5.98 -1.63 15.68
C VAL A 161 5.73 -2.35 14.37
N GLY A 162 4.64 -2.00 13.68
CA GLY A 162 4.36 -2.40 12.32
C GLY A 162 4.95 -1.42 11.30
N VAL A 163 5.53 -1.97 10.24
CA VAL A 163 6.02 -1.24 9.06
C VAL A 163 5.32 -1.78 7.83
N LEU A 164 4.63 -0.91 7.10
CA LEU A 164 3.87 -1.27 5.91
C LEU A 164 4.19 -0.33 4.76
N GLN A 165 4.44 -0.88 3.58
CA GLN A 165 4.45 -0.09 2.36
C GLN A 165 3.00 0.14 1.88
N LEU A 166 2.57 1.40 1.82
CA LEU A 166 1.25 1.79 1.32
C LEU A 166 1.27 1.95 -0.21
N ALA A 167 2.35 2.51 -0.75
CA ALA A 167 2.62 2.69 -2.16
C ALA A 167 4.14 2.83 -2.38
N ASP A 168 4.58 2.98 -3.63
CA ASP A 168 5.99 3.26 -3.94
C ASP A 168 6.46 4.52 -3.20
N ASN A 169 7.51 4.37 -2.39
CA ASN A 169 8.07 5.44 -1.54
C ASN A 169 7.15 5.97 -0.42
N ILE A 170 5.99 5.37 -0.17
CA ILE A 170 5.10 5.77 0.92
C ILE A 170 4.95 4.59 1.88
N LEU A 171 5.41 4.78 3.11
CA LEU A 171 5.31 3.78 4.17
C LEU A 171 4.51 4.30 5.35
N GLU A 172 3.95 3.37 6.10
CA GLU A 172 3.30 3.59 7.39
C GLU A 172 4.14 2.92 8.49
N LEU A 173 4.41 3.68 9.54
CA LEU A 173 4.84 3.18 10.84
C LEU A 173 3.66 3.22 11.80
N ARG A 174 3.41 2.11 12.48
CA ARG A 174 2.28 1.98 13.41
C ARG A 174 2.69 1.26 14.69
N SER A 175 2.16 1.72 15.82
CA SER A 175 2.24 1.05 17.12
C SER A 175 0.87 1.08 17.80
N GLY A 176 0.77 0.53 19.01
CA GLY A 176 -0.39 0.64 19.88
C GLY A 176 -0.71 2.09 20.28
N GLY A 177 -1.85 2.27 20.93
CA GLY A 177 -2.40 3.55 21.38
C GLY A 177 -2.65 4.56 20.25
N GLY A 178 -2.97 4.06 19.05
CA GLY A 178 -3.25 4.85 17.86
C GLY A 178 -2.02 5.51 17.22
N LEU A 179 -0.80 5.22 17.67
CA LEU A 179 0.42 5.86 17.19
C LEU A 179 0.68 5.48 15.73
N CYS A 180 0.79 6.49 14.87
CA CYS A 180 0.93 6.33 13.43
C CYS A 180 1.80 7.46 12.84
N ARG A 181 2.66 7.13 11.88
CA ARG A 181 3.42 8.09 11.05
C ARG A 181 3.48 7.60 9.61
N HIS A 182 3.29 8.51 8.66
CA HIS A 182 3.57 8.23 7.25
C HIS A 182 4.97 8.73 6.89
N VAL A 183 5.74 7.90 6.19
CA VAL A 183 7.09 8.21 5.73
C VAL A 183 7.07 8.31 4.21
N TYR A 184 7.38 9.51 3.69
CA TYR A 184 7.48 9.79 2.26
C TYR A 184 8.96 9.88 1.88
N LEU A 185 9.43 8.97 1.02
CA LEU A 185 10.82 8.96 0.53
C LEU A 185 10.96 9.61 -0.85
N SER A 186 9.94 10.35 -1.30
CA SER A 186 9.96 11.13 -2.54
C SER A 186 10.07 12.62 -2.24
N GLY A 187 10.71 13.39 -3.12
CA GLY A 187 10.72 14.85 -3.06
C GLY A 187 9.41 15.53 -3.47
N ALA A 188 8.34 14.76 -3.73
CA ALA A 188 7.03 15.30 -4.07
C ALA A 188 6.40 16.03 -2.87
N ARG A 189 5.72 17.16 -3.12
CA ARG A 189 5.03 17.89 -2.07
C ARG A 189 3.89 17.05 -1.49
N VAL A 190 3.90 16.88 -0.18
CA VAL A 190 2.84 16.20 0.58
C VAL A 190 1.69 17.19 0.79
N GLU A 191 1.01 17.56 -0.29
CA GLU A 191 -0.19 18.43 -0.26
C GLU A 191 -1.47 17.66 -0.64
N SER A 192 -1.35 16.39 -1.05
CA SER A 192 -2.48 15.52 -1.40
C SER A 192 -2.92 14.64 -0.23
N ALA A 193 -4.21 14.25 -0.22
CA ALA A 193 -4.75 13.26 0.70
C ALA A 193 -3.93 11.96 0.63
N SER A 194 -3.76 11.29 1.76
CA SER A 194 -3.00 10.05 1.81
C SER A 194 -3.73 8.94 1.02
N PRO A 195 -3.02 7.99 0.38
CA PRO A 195 -3.66 6.91 -0.36
C PRO A 195 -4.74 6.13 0.42
N PRO A 196 -4.57 5.83 1.73
CA PRO A 196 -5.62 5.21 2.53
C PRO A 196 -6.89 6.05 2.65
N GLU A 197 -6.78 7.37 2.81
CA GLU A 197 -7.95 8.26 2.90
C GLU A 197 -8.75 8.26 1.59
N VAL A 198 -8.07 8.25 0.44
CA VAL A 198 -8.74 8.19 -0.86
C VAL A 198 -9.43 6.83 -1.06
N MET A 199 -8.86 5.73 -0.53
CA MET A 199 -9.51 4.41 -0.59
C MET A 199 -10.74 4.35 0.30
N ASP A 200 -10.66 4.95 1.48
CA ASP A 200 -11.80 5.08 2.40
C ASP A 200 -12.93 5.85 1.73
N GLU A 201 -12.63 6.95 1.03
CA GLU A 201 -13.62 7.71 0.28
C GLU A 201 -14.28 6.88 -0.83
N LEU A 202 -13.50 6.13 -1.61
CA LEU A 202 -14.06 5.27 -2.65
C LEU A 202 -14.94 4.16 -2.04
N ALA A 203 -14.48 3.51 -0.97
CA ALA A 203 -15.27 2.50 -0.26
C ALA A 203 -16.58 3.08 0.31
N ASP A 204 -16.54 4.32 0.81
CA ASP A 204 -17.71 5.04 1.31
C ASP A 204 -18.73 5.33 0.22
N VAL A 205 -18.29 5.75 -0.98
CA VAL A 205 -19.21 6.03 -2.09
C VAL A 205 -19.80 4.75 -2.68
N VAL A 206 -18.98 3.70 -2.85
CA VAL A 206 -19.43 2.40 -3.37
C VAL A 206 -20.47 1.75 -2.45
N THR A 207 -20.48 2.10 -1.17
CA THR A 207 -21.40 1.55 -0.17
C THR A 207 -22.47 2.53 0.31
N ALA A 208 -22.58 3.70 -0.31
CA ALA A 208 -23.47 4.76 0.15
C ALA A 208 -24.97 4.38 0.10
N GLY A 209 -25.36 3.54 -0.85
CA GLY A 209 -26.72 3.04 -1.05
C GLY A 209 -27.03 1.71 -0.36
N VAL A 210 -26.09 1.17 0.43
CA VAL A 210 -26.23 -0.08 1.19
C VAL A 210 -27.00 0.19 2.49
N THR A 211 -27.82 -0.76 2.91
CA THR A 211 -28.59 -0.67 4.17
C THR A 211 -27.65 -0.52 5.38
N THR A 212 -28.09 0.22 6.41
CA THR A 212 -27.27 0.50 7.60
C THR A 212 -26.74 -0.76 8.28
N HIS A 213 -27.50 -1.86 8.25
CA HIS A 213 -27.12 -3.13 8.86
C HIS A 213 -25.90 -3.79 8.18
N SER A 214 -25.77 -3.66 6.87
CA SER A 214 -24.74 -4.33 6.07
C SER A 214 -23.62 -3.39 5.62
N ARG A 215 -23.82 -2.07 5.76
CA ARG A 215 -22.91 -1.04 5.25
C ARG A 215 -21.49 -1.14 5.81
N GLU A 216 -21.31 -1.29 7.13
CA GLU A 216 -19.98 -1.38 7.73
C GLU A 216 -19.19 -2.61 7.23
N ARG A 217 -19.86 -3.76 7.09
CA ARG A 217 -19.26 -4.98 6.52
C ARG A 217 -18.87 -4.79 5.06
N ALA A 218 -19.76 -4.20 4.26
CA ALA A 218 -19.48 -3.89 2.86
C ALA A 218 -18.32 -2.89 2.73
N ARG A 219 -18.32 -1.83 3.53
CA ARG A 219 -17.26 -0.82 3.55
C ARG A 219 -15.91 -1.46 3.90
N GLY A 220 -15.86 -2.30 4.93
CA GLY A 220 -14.67 -3.05 5.33
C GLY A 220 -14.14 -3.94 4.22
N PHE A 221 -15.03 -4.67 3.53
CA PHE A 221 -14.67 -5.48 2.36
C PHE A 221 -14.04 -4.63 1.25
N PHE A 222 -14.73 -3.59 0.80
CA PHE A 222 -14.24 -2.74 -0.30
C PHE A 222 -12.94 -2.04 0.08
N ARG A 223 -12.84 -1.45 1.27
CA ARG A 223 -11.60 -0.82 1.75
C ARG A 223 -10.41 -1.76 1.63
N ARG A 224 -10.54 -3.01 2.11
CA ARG A 224 -9.45 -3.98 2.10
C ARG A 224 -9.06 -4.41 0.70
N VAL A 225 -10.05 -4.70 -0.15
CA VAL A 225 -9.79 -5.11 -1.53
C VAL A 225 -9.16 -3.97 -2.34
N LEU A 226 -9.67 -2.74 -2.19
CA LEU A 226 -9.13 -1.55 -2.85
C LEU A 226 -7.70 -1.26 -2.40
N PHE A 227 -7.42 -1.40 -1.10
CA PHE A 227 -6.08 -1.24 -0.55
C PHE A 227 -5.08 -2.27 -1.12
N GLU A 228 -5.52 -3.51 -1.37
CA GLU A 228 -4.68 -4.52 -2.04
C GLU A 228 -4.41 -4.19 -3.51
N VAL A 229 -5.40 -3.65 -4.23
CA VAL A 229 -5.21 -3.17 -5.60
C VAL A 229 -4.22 -2.00 -5.63
N MET A 230 -4.29 -1.10 -4.64
CA MET A 230 -3.34 0.01 -4.46
C MET A 230 -1.90 -0.44 -4.26
N GLN A 231 -1.68 -1.59 -3.63
CA GLN A 231 -0.34 -2.16 -3.54
C GLN A 231 0.04 -2.78 -4.89
N GLY A 232 -0.76 -3.72 -5.40
CA GLY A 232 -0.33 -4.59 -6.50
C GLY A 232 -0.45 -4.04 -7.93
N SER A 233 -1.27 -3.02 -8.22
CA SER A 233 -1.55 -2.62 -9.62
C SER A 233 -0.50 -1.66 -10.21
N HIS A 234 -0.47 -1.51 -11.53
CA HIS A 234 0.29 -0.46 -12.23
C HIS A 234 -0.61 0.75 -12.55
N GLY A 235 -1.60 1.02 -11.69
CA GLY A 235 -2.65 2.00 -11.93
C GLY A 235 -4.01 1.34 -12.14
N ALA A 236 -5.07 2.08 -11.83
CA ALA A 236 -6.45 1.62 -11.89
C ALA A 236 -7.39 2.81 -12.13
N LEU A 237 -8.50 2.57 -12.81
CA LEU A 237 -9.60 3.53 -12.97
C LEU A 237 -10.89 2.89 -12.49
N VAL A 238 -11.65 3.62 -11.67
CA VAL A 238 -12.95 3.18 -11.21
C VAL A 238 -13.98 4.27 -11.49
N ALA A 239 -15.14 3.87 -12.00
CA ALA A 239 -16.32 4.71 -12.07
C ALA A 239 -17.39 4.10 -11.17
N VAL A 240 -18.06 4.94 -10.37
CA VAL A 240 -19.16 4.52 -9.50
C VAL A 240 -20.46 5.06 -10.06
N LEU A 241 -21.38 4.16 -10.41
CA LEU A 241 -22.73 4.50 -10.84
C LEU A 241 -23.63 4.77 -9.62
N PRO A 242 -24.65 5.64 -9.77
CA PRO A 242 -25.76 5.72 -8.84
C PRO A 242 -26.43 4.35 -8.64
N ARG A 243 -27.08 4.20 -7.48
CA ARG A 243 -27.88 3.03 -7.13
C ARG A 243 -28.85 2.65 -8.27
N GLU A 244 -29.06 1.35 -8.48
CA GLU A 244 -30.02 0.80 -9.47
C GLU A 244 -29.74 1.12 -10.95
N ARG A 245 -28.72 1.94 -11.26
CA ARG A 245 -28.30 2.17 -12.64
C ARG A 245 -27.54 0.96 -13.18
N ALA A 246 -27.88 0.51 -14.39
CA ALA A 246 -27.27 -0.66 -15.02
C ALA A 246 -26.03 -0.31 -15.89
N GLY A 247 -25.88 0.95 -16.28
CA GLY A 247 -24.79 1.40 -17.16
C GLY A 247 -24.78 2.92 -17.37
N SER A 248 -23.91 3.38 -18.25
CA SER A 248 -23.73 4.80 -18.60
C SER A 248 -23.59 4.93 -20.11
N THR A 249 -24.09 6.02 -20.67
CA THR A 249 -23.94 6.31 -22.11
C THR A 249 -22.51 6.72 -22.48
N LEU A 250 -21.67 7.00 -21.48
CA LEU A 250 -20.24 7.24 -21.65
C LEU A 250 -19.49 5.99 -22.10
N PHE A 251 -19.98 4.80 -21.69
CA PHE A 251 -19.30 3.53 -21.90
C PHE A 251 -19.53 3.08 -23.35
N VAL A 252 -18.48 3.09 -24.15
CA VAL A 252 -18.55 2.77 -25.58
C VAL A 252 -18.05 1.37 -25.92
N ASP A 253 -17.24 0.79 -25.04
CA ASP A 253 -16.68 -0.55 -25.19
C ASP A 253 -16.37 -1.16 -23.81
N GLY A 254 -16.20 -2.47 -23.76
CA GLY A 254 -15.83 -3.23 -22.56
C GLY A 254 -16.85 -4.29 -22.15
N ILE A 255 -16.66 -4.83 -20.94
CA ILE A 255 -17.44 -5.96 -20.44
C ILE A 255 -18.42 -5.47 -19.37
N ILE A 256 -19.71 -5.46 -19.73
CA ILE A 256 -20.81 -5.28 -18.78
C ILE A 256 -21.31 -6.66 -18.38
N LEU A 257 -21.39 -6.92 -17.08
CA LEU A 257 -21.89 -8.20 -16.57
C LEU A 257 -23.39 -8.31 -16.89
N PRO A 258 -23.86 -9.45 -17.44
CA PRO A 258 -25.29 -9.66 -17.70
C PRO A 258 -26.15 -9.49 -16.45
N ARG A 259 -25.57 -9.81 -15.28
CA ARG A 259 -26.11 -9.51 -13.96
C ARG A 259 -24.98 -8.90 -13.12
N PRO A 260 -25.18 -7.70 -12.55
CA PRO A 260 -24.21 -7.13 -11.62
C PRO A 260 -23.91 -8.10 -10.47
N LEU A 261 -22.64 -8.24 -10.12
CA LEU A 261 -22.21 -9.08 -9.00
C LEU A 261 -22.49 -8.34 -7.70
N ASP A 262 -23.53 -8.78 -7.00
CA ASP A 262 -23.95 -8.22 -5.71
C ASP A 262 -23.04 -8.74 -4.59
N ILE A 263 -22.05 -7.93 -4.22
CA ILE A 263 -21.11 -8.25 -3.14
C ILE A 263 -21.85 -8.25 -1.80
N VAL A 264 -22.76 -7.30 -1.58
CA VAL A 264 -23.49 -7.15 -0.31
C VAL A 264 -24.28 -8.42 -0.01
N ALA A 265 -24.98 -8.98 -1.00
CA ALA A 265 -25.69 -10.24 -0.83
C ALA A 265 -24.78 -11.43 -0.48
N LEU A 266 -23.53 -11.44 -0.96
CA LEU A 266 -22.54 -12.47 -0.59
C LEU A 266 -22.11 -12.30 0.87
N LEU A 267 -21.87 -11.06 1.30
CA LEU A 267 -21.49 -10.75 2.69
C LEU A 267 -22.63 -11.06 3.67
N GLU A 268 -23.87 -10.77 3.30
CA GLU A 268 -25.05 -11.09 4.10
C GLU A 268 -25.25 -12.60 4.24
N ARG A 269 -25.10 -13.36 3.14
CA ARG A 269 -25.15 -14.84 3.19
C ARG A 269 -24.10 -15.41 4.13
N TYR A 270 -22.85 -14.93 4.04
CA TYR A 270 -21.79 -15.36 4.95
C TYR A 270 -22.08 -14.98 6.41
N HIS A 271 -22.66 -13.80 6.65
CA HIS A 271 -22.99 -13.36 8.00
C HIS A 271 -24.09 -14.20 8.65
N VAL A 272 -25.11 -14.59 7.87
CA VAL A 272 -26.22 -15.43 8.35
C VAL A 272 -25.78 -16.88 8.54
N ASP A 273 -24.98 -17.41 7.61
CA ASP A 273 -24.54 -18.81 7.60
C ASP A 273 -23.05 -18.91 7.19
N PRO A 274 -22.12 -18.84 8.16
CA PRO A 274 -20.68 -18.87 7.90
C PRO A 274 -20.19 -20.30 7.64
N THR A 275 -20.44 -20.79 6.44
CA THR A 275 -19.95 -22.08 5.93
C THR A 275 -18.71 -21.90 5.06
N ASP A 276 -17.98 -22.99 4.80
CA ASP A 276 -16.86 -22.98 3.85
C ASP A 276 -17.29 -22.48 2.46
N SER A 277 -18.53 -22.78 2.04
CA SER A 277 -19.06 -22.34 0.75
C SER A 277 -19.31 -20.83 0.71
N SER A 278 -19.99 -20.26 1.71
CA SER A 278 -20.23 -18.82 1.77
C SER A 278 -18.93 -18.04 1.98
N GLY A 279 -18.00 -18.57 2.78
CA GLY A 279 -16.65 -18.02 2.94
C GLY A 279 -15.85 -18.02 1.63
N THR A 280 -15.89 -19.12 0.89
CA THR A 280 -15.25 -19.23 -0.43
C THR A 280 -15.81 -18.22 -1.42
N ALA A 281 -17.13 -18.01 -1.42
CA ALA A 281 -17.77 -17.03 -2.30
C ALA A 281 -17.28 -15.60 -2.03
N VAL A 282 -17.11 -15.21 -0.77
CA VAL A 282 -16.55 -13.90 -0.39
C VAL A 282 -15.08 -13.77 -0.84
N ARG A 283 -14.26 -14.81 -0.64
CA ARG A 283 -12.85 -14.82 -1.10
C ARG A 283 -12.76 -14.72 -2.63
N ALA A 284 -13.58 -15.47 -3.35
CA ALA A 284 -13.62 -15.46 -4.80
C ALA A 284 -14.05 -14.09 -5.35
N ALA A 285 -15.04 -13.44 -4.71
CA ALA A 285 -15.48 -12.11 -5.09
C ALA A 285 -14.38 -11.05 -4.90
N ALA A 286 -13.63 -11.12 -3.79
CA ALA A 286 -12.47 -10.26 -3.56
C ALA A 286 -11.38 -10.48 -4.62
N GLN A 287 -11.07 -11.74 -4.95
CA GLN A 287 -10.09 -12.07 -5.98
C GLN A 287 -10.52 -11.58 -7.36
N LEU A 288 -11.79 -11.76 -7.70
CA LEU A 288 -12.34 -11.32 -8.98
C LEU A 288 -12.28 -9.80 -9.12
N LEU A 289 -12.66 -9.05 -8.07
CA LEU A 289 -12.55 -7.59 -8.08
C LEU A 289 -11.11 -7.12 -8.28
N ARG A 290 -10.14 -7.74 -7.58
CA ARG A 290 -8.71 -7.44 -7.81
C ARG A 290 -8.30 -7.66 -9.25
N GLY A 291 -8.69 -8.80 -9.83
CA GLY A 291 -8.40 -9.13 -11.23
C GLY A 291 -9.01 -8.12 -12.19
N MET A 292 -10.28 -7.76 -12.00
CA MET A 292 -11.00 -6.76 -12.81
C MET A 292 -10.31 -5.39 -12.74
N MET A 293 -9.91 -4.94 -11.56
CA MET A 293 -9.21 -3.66 -11.39
C MET A 293 -7.77 -3.65 -11.90
N ALA A 294 -7.16 -4.83 -12.05
CA ALA A 294 -5.84 -4.99 -12.66
C ALA A 294 -5.88 -5.05 -14.19
N THR A 295 -7.06 -5.21 -14.79
CA THR A 295 -7.21 -5.11 -16.25
C THR A 295 -7.09 -3.66 -16.72
N ASP A 296 -6.72 -3.47 -17.99
CA ASP A 296 -6.74 -2.13 -18.57
C ASP A 296 -8.19 -1.62 -18.71
N GLY A 297 -8.37 -0.30 -18.75
CA GLY A 297 -9.69 0.34 -18.78
C GLY A 297 -10.28 0.62 -17.40
N ILE A 298 -11.60 0.80 -17.36
CA ILE A 298 -12.36 1.22 -16.19
C ILE A 298 -13.05 0.01 -15.55
N THR A 299 -12.93 -0.14 -14.24
CA THR A 299 -13.82 -0.99 -13.45
C THR A 299 -15.05 -0.17 -13.03
N VAL A 300 -16.24 -0.69 -13.28
CA VAL A 300 -17.49 0.00 -12.97
C VAL A 300 -18.13 -0.66 -11.75
N LEU A 301 -18.24 0.13 -10.69
CA LEU A 301 -18.94 -0.23 -9.46
C LEU A 301 -20.25 0.54 -9.37
N ARG A 302 -21.10 0.18 -8.42
CA ARG A 302 -22.34 0.88 -8.14
C ARG A 302 -22.47 1.17 -6.65
N ALA A 303 -23.14 2.26 -6.31
CA ALA A 303 -23.28 2.74 -4.94
C ALA A 303 -24.04 1.78 -3.99
N ASP A 304 -24.62 0.69 -4.48
CA ASP A 304 -25.19 -0.42 -3.70
C ASP A 304 -24.20 -1.57 -3.44
N GLY A 305 -22.91 -1.38 -3.72
CA GLY A 305 -21.89 -2.39 -3.53
C GLY A 305 -21.85 -3.48 -4.61
N CYS A 306 -22.45 -3.23 -5.78
CA CYS A 306 -22.35 -4.16 -6.91
C CYS A 306 -21.14 -3.88 -7.81
N ILE A 307 -20.55 -4.95 -8.38
CA ILE A 307 -19.67 -4.85 -9.54
C ILE A 307 -20.52 -4.94 -10.80
N VAL A 308 -20.44 -3.94 -11.67
CA VAL A 308 -21.26 -3.83 -12.88
C VAL A 308 -20.51 -4.29 -14.13
N GLY A 309 -19.22 -3.97 -14.21
CA GLY A 309 -18.41 -4.29 -15.38
C GLY A 309 -16.95 -3.94 -15.19
N TYR A 310 -16.13 -4.31 -16.17
CA TYR A 310 -14.69 -4.07 -16.17
C TYR A 310 -14.17 -4.00 -17.61
N ASN A 311 -12.91 -3.55 -17.75
CA ASN A 311 -12.31 -3.31 -19.06
C ASN A 311 -13.14 -2.33 -19.91
N ILE A 312 -13.77 -1.35 -19.26
CA ILE A 312 -14.66 -0.40 -19.93
C ILE A 312 -13.89 0.81 -20.43
N PHE A 313 -14.25 1.29 -21.60
CA PHE A 313 -13.66 2.46 -22.24
C PHE A 313 -14.73 3.53 -22.47
N VAL A 314 -14.32 4.80 -22.38
CA VAL A 314 -15.17 5.96 -22.64
C VAL A 314 -14.77 6.64 -23.92
N ARG A 315 -15.73 7.31 -24.57
CA ARG A 315 -15.42 8.20 -25.68
C ARG A 315 -14.71 9.43 -25.14
N HIS A 316 -13.54 9.75 -25.67
CA HIS A 316 -12.89 11.03 -25.41
C HIS A 316 -13.53 12.11 -26.30
N PRO A 317 -14.09 13.19 -25.72
CA PRO A 317 -14.53 14.34 -26.49
C PRO A 317 -13.36 14.93 -27.29
N GLU A 318 -13.60 15.33 -28.54
CA GLU A 318 -12.57 15.96 -29.40
C GLU A 318 -11.96 17.20 -28.73
N THR A 319 -12.74 17.92 -27.92
CA THR A 319 -12.31 19.09 -27.14
C THR A 319 -11.21 18.78 -26.11
N LEU A 320 -11.17 17.57 -25.54
CA LEU A 320 -10.09 17.13 -24.64
C LEU A 320 -8.83 16.69 -25.41
N ALA A 321 -8.95 16.32 -26.68
CA ALA A 321 -7.82 16.04 -27.56
C ALA A 321 -7.16 17.34 -28.08
N SER A 322 -7.92 18.44 -28.14
CA SER A 322 -7.44 19.75 -28.63
C SER A 322 -6.99 20.72 -27.53
N GLN A 323 -7.22 20.41 -26.24
CA GLN A 323 -6.78 21.26 -25.13
C GLN A 323 -5.30 20.99 -24.78
N PRO A 324 -4.40 21.98 -24.93
CA PRO A 324 -2.97 21.81 -24.64
C PRO A 324 -2.64 21.66 -23.14
N SER A 325 -3.64 21.73 -22.24
CA SER A 325 -3.45 21.93 -20.81
C SER A 325 -3.71 20.69 -19.93
N VAL A 326 -4.21 19.58 -20.47
CA VAL A 326 -4.32 18.33 -19.68
C VAL A 326 -2.97 17.62 -19.67
N VAL A 327 -2.11 18.03 -18.73
CA VAL A 327 -0.86 17.35 -18.43
C VAL A 327 -1.18 15.99 -17.82
N GLY A 328 -0.96 14.90 -18.56
CA GLY A 328 -1.12 13.53 -18.05
C GLY A 328 -1.31 12.46 -19.13
N GLY A 329 -1.01 11.20 -18.77
CA GLY A 329 -1.18 10.03 -19.63
C GLY A 329 -2.65 9.68 -19.93
N ALA A 330 -2.87 8.65 -20.75
CA ALA A 330 -4.21 8.23 -21.21
C ALA A 330 -5.21 7.99 -20.06
N ARG A 331 -4.76 7.40 -18.94
CA ARG A 331 -5.61 7.18 -17.76
C ARG A 331 -6.05 8.48 -17.10
N ARG A 332 -5.18 9.49 -17.03
CA ARG A 332 -5.54 10.80 -16.46
C ARG A 332 -6.58 11.50 -17.32
N ARG A 333 -6.43 11.48 -18.65
CA ARG A 333 -7.45 12.01 -19.57
C ARG A 333 -8.79 11.30 -19.40
N THR A 334 -8.77 9.98 -19.23
CA THR A 334 -9.98 9.18 -18.96
C THR A 334 -10.63 9.60 -17.64
N PHE A 335 -9.84 9.78 -16.58
CA PHE A 335 -10.34 10.25 -15.29
C PHE A 335 -11.02 11.61 -15.39
N GLU A 336 -10.47 12.58 -16.14
CA GLU A 336 -11.13 13.88 -16.31
C GLU A 336 -12.46 13.77 -17.10
N VAL A 337 -12.57 12.85 -18.07
CA VAL A 337 -13.85 12.54 -18.73
C VAL A 337 -14.87 12.01 -17.72
N LEU A 338 -14.46 11.09 -16.85
CA LEU A 338 -15.33 10.56 -15.79
C LEU A 338 -15.74 11.67 -14.81
N CYS A 339 -14.81 12.56 -14.45
CA CYS A 339 -15.08 13.70 -13.57
C CYS A 339 -16.13 14.65 -14.15
N ALA A 340 -16.10 14.89 -15.47
CA ALA A 340 -17.10 15.73 -16.15
C ALA A 340 -18.51 15.13 -16.12
N ALA A 341 -18.64 13.83 -15.87
CA ALA A 341 -19.92 13.14 -15.78
C ALA A 341 -20.40 12.89 -14.34
N LEU A 342 -19.70 13.44 -13.34
CA LEU A 342 -20.16 13.42 -11.96
C LEU A 342 -21.44 14.24 -11.80
N GLY A 343 -22.41 13.69 -11.07
CA GLY A 343 -23.69 14.34 -10.77
C GLY A 343 -24.77 14.11 -11.83
N THR A 344 -24.37 13.61 -13.00
CA THR A 344 -25.28 13.29 -14.11
C THR A 344 -25.32 11.79 -14.39
N GLU A 345 -24.17 11.17 -14.62
CA GLU A 345 -24.05 9.75 -14.90
C GLU A 345 -23.40 8.95 -13.78
N LEU A 346 -22.46 9.57 -13.07
CA LEU A 346 -21.61 8.95 -12.06
C LEU A 346 -21.78 9.64 -10.70
N THR A 347 -21.59 8.89 -9.62
CA THR A 347 -21.51 9.42 -8.25
C THR A 347 -20.07 9.63 -7.80
N ALA A 348 -19.13 8.83 -8.32
CA ALA A 348 -17.71 9.03 -8.10
C ALA A 348 -16.87 8.53 -9.29
N ALA A 349 -15.68 9.09 -9.38
CA ALA A 349 -14.61 8.66 -10.26
C ALA A 349 -13.33 8.54 -9.43
N PHE A 350 -12.54 7.52 -9.72
CA PHE A 350 -11.29 7.27 -9.02
C PHE A 350 -10.17 6.94 -10.01
N ILE A 351 -8.97 7.42 -9.71
CA ILE A 351 -7.74 7.10 -10.42
C ILE A 351 -6.62 6.76 -9.45
N ARG A 352 -5.88 5.71 -9.82
CA ARG A 352 -4.49 5.51 -9.42
C ARG A 352 -3.62 5.57 -10.68
N SER A 353 -2.66 6.50 -10.73
CA SER A 353 -1.70 6.61 -11.82
C SER A 353 -0.55 5.61 -11.65
N GLN A 354 0.21 5.40 -12.73
CA GLN A 354 1.46 4.62 -12.69
C GLN A 354 2.51 5.25 -11.79
N ASP A 355 2.51 6.58 -11.70
CA ASP A 355 3.49 7.36 -10.93
C ASP A 355 3.11 7.48 -9.45
N GLY A 356 2.05 6.78 -9.02
CA GLY A 356 1.60 6.73 -7.63
C GLY A 356 0.63 7.85 -7.21
N ASP A 357 0.18 8.69 -8.15
CA ASP A 357 -0.87 9.69 -7.88
C ASP A 357 -2.22 9.00 -7.69
N VAL A 358 -2.96 9.40 -6.66
CA VAL A 358 -4.22 8.77 -6.25
C VAL A 358 -5.25 9.86 -6.00
N SER A 359 -6.43 9.73 -6.62
CA SER A 359 -7.51 10.71 -6.44
C SER A 359 -8.87 10.06 -6.57
N CYS A 360 -9.80 10.46 -5.70
CA CYS A 360 -11.22 10.18 -5.80
C CYS A 360 -11.95 11.53 -5.89
N LYS A 361 -12.88 11.66 -6.84
CA LYS A 361 -13.82 12.79 -6.92
C LYS A 361 -15.23 12.25 -6.85
N ARG A 362 -16.09 12.93 -6.10
CA ARG A 362 -17.49 12.56 -5.90
C ARG A 362 -18.41 13.79 -5.91
N VAL A 363 -19.71 13.52 -6.05
CA VAL A 363 -20.80 14.52 -6.02
C VAL A 363 -21.14 14.94 -4.61
#